data_AF-A0A328EDQ3-F1
#
_entry.id   AF-A0A328EDQ3-F1
#
_cell.length_a   1.000
_cell.length_b   1.000
_cell.length_c   1.000
_cell.angle_alpha   90.00
_cell.angle_beta   90.00
_cell.angle_gamma   90.00
#
_symmetry.space_group_name_H-M   'P 1'
#
loop_
_entity.id
_entity.type
_entity.pdbx_description
1 polymer ?
#
loop_
_entity_poly.entity_id
_entity_poly.type
_entity_poly.pdbx_seq_one_letter_code
_entity_poly.pdbx_strand_id
1 'polypeptide(L)'
;MKKLLTKFTIFTILGIFFSAYFSEIPHAEARAGHHSSSKDDGTGSIVLTAIAILYYAIYEIRRQKMLKKAKKDLADALKDDSSWNLDGLKEVTKDIFLKYQDAWMEKNLEPMRPYMTDFYYQKAQKILAGEAGLKNIMKNIRINKMELMSVRNYPGKDGDMFAMEIEGSMIDYTIRESDGTFASSPTYRKKNEDFKSYENRAKTETSSFTEYYIFIRVDNTWKLNNIKSEFSIIRDVIGLSESKLKQILEQEKNSTSVNDDVFYNTSVDKNIKNQTARNADENQEKSSQKRKNEPINEQENPFFPK
;
A
#
# COMPACT_ATOMS: atom_id res chain seq x y z
N MET A 1 -25.93 34.71 0.11
CA MET A 1 -26.04 33.55 1.04
C MET A 1 -26.53 32.30 0.30
N LYS A 2 -25.67 31.62 -0.51
CA LYS A 2 -26.05 30.45 -1.33
C LYS A 2 -24.92 29.40 -1.43
N LYS A 3 -24.36 28.94 -0.30
CA LYS A 3 -23.35 27.85 -0.26
C LYS A 3 -23.53 26.85 0.90
N LEU A 4 -24.75 26.73 1.46
CA LEU A 4 -25.02 25.83 2.60
C LEU A 4 -25.85 24.57 2.26
N LEU A 5 -26.42 24.47 1.05
CA LEU A 5 -27.43 23.43 0.74
C LEU A 5 -26.88 22.13 0.10
N THR A 6 -25.61 22.10 -0.34
CA THR A 6 -25.09 20.98 -1.15
C THR A 6 -24.48 19.83 -0.33
N LYS A 7 -24.49 19.90 1.01
CA LYS A 7 -23.98 18.83 1.90
C LYS A 7 -25.07 17.96 2.54
N PHE A 8 -26.37 18.22 2.27
CA PHE A 8 -27.49 17.53 2.93
C PHE A 8 -27.90 16.20 2.28
N THR A 9 -27.26 15.76 1.19
CA THR A 9 -27.65 14.57 0.42
C THR A 9 -26.93 13.27 0.86
N ILE A 10 -26.19 13.29 1.97
CA ILE A 10 -25.49 12.12 2.53
C ILE A 10 -26.15 11.72 3.87
N PHE A 11 -27.43 11.36 3.84
CA PHE A 11 -28.19 11.01 5.06
C PHE A 11 -28.97 9.68 5.00
N THR A 12 -28.69 8.83 4.01
CA THR A 12 -29.31 7.50 3.87
C THR A 12 -28.34 6.31 3.96
N ILE A 13 -27.03 6.55 4.13
CA ILE A 13 -26.02 5.48 4.10
C ILE A 13 -25.71 4.88 5.49
N LEU A 14 -25.86 5.64 6.58
CA LEU A 14 -25.63 5.10 7.94
C LEU A 14 -26.81 4.27 8.49
N GLY A 15 -28.00 4.33 7.87
CA GLY A 15 -29.20 3.62 8.34
C GLY A 15 -29.27 2.13 8.00
N ILE A 16 -28.36 1.62 7.16
CA ILE A 16 -28.41 0.24 6.63
C ILE A 16 -27.27 -0.65 7.20
N PHE A 17 -26.15 -0.07 7.64
CA PHE A 17 -25.04 -0.85 8.18
C PHE A 17 -25.28 -1.43 9.58
N PHE A 18 -26.29 -0.93 10.32
CA PHE A 18 -26.66 -1.50 11.62
C PHE A 18 -27.73 -2.60 11.54
N SER A 19 -28.46 -2.73 10.42
CA SER A 19 -29.43 -3.83 10.22
C SER A 19 -28.78 -5.12 9.72
N ALA A 20 -27.62 -5.03 9.04
CA ALA A 20 -26.84 -6.19 8.62
C ALA A 20 -26.20 -6.97 9.79
N TYR A 21 -25.95 -6.30 10.94
CA TYR A 21 -25.31 -6.92 12.11
C TYR A 21 -26.25 -7.80 12.95
N PHE A 22 -27.54 -7.90 12.58
CA PHE A 22 -28.54 -8.74 13.24
C PHE A 22 -29.26 -9.71 12.29
N SER A 23 -28.85 -9.80 11.01
CA SER A 23 -29.47 -10.71 10.03
C SER A 23 -28.81 -12.07 9.88
N GLU A 24 -27.72 -12.37 10.60
CA GLU A 24 -27.12 -13.70 10.65
C GLU A 24 -27.61 -14.52 11.86
N ILE A 25 -28.90 -14.90 11.82
CA ILE A 25 -29.36 -16.12 12.49
C ILE A 25 -29.45 -17.20 11.40
N PRO A 26 -28.70 -18.31 11.52
CA PRO A 26 -28.67 -19.34 10.49
C PRO A 26 -29.96 -20.17 10.54
N HIS A 27 -30.84 -19.96 9.56
CA HIS A 27 -32.02 -20.79 9.37
C HIS A 27 -31.80 -21.80 8.24
N ALA A 28 -31.32 -22.98 8.65
CA ALA A 28 -31.56 -24.20 7.89
C ALA A 28 -33.07 -24.44 7.74
N GLU A 29 -33.45 -25.14 6.68
CA GLU A 29 -34.83 -25.25 6.21
C GLU A 29 -35.77 -25.94 7.22
N ALA A 30 -36.91 -25.31 7.53
CA ALA A 30 -38.11 -26.02 7.96
C ALA A 30 -39.39 -25.23 7.63
N ARG A 31 -40.36 -25.92 7.02
CA ARG A 31 -41.70 -25.38 6.73
C ARG A 31 -42.55 -25.29 8.00
N ALA A 32 -42.95 -24.10 8.42
CA ALA A 32 -44.19 -23.86 9.18
C ALA A 32 -44.55 -22.36 9.11
N GLY A 33 -45.83 -22.03 8.94
CA GLY A 33 -46.26 -20.64 8.81
C GLY A 33 -46.31 -19.91 10.16
N HIS A 34 -45.79 -18.69 10.20
CA HIS A 34 -46.18 -17.69 11.19
C HIS A 34 -46.15 -16.30 10.56
N HIS A 35 -47.31 -15.65 10.45
CA HIS A 35 -47.37 -14.22 10.17
C HIS A 35 -47.02 -13.48 11.47
N SER A 36 -45.89 -12.78 11.52
CA SER A 36 -45.65 -11.74 12.52
C SER A 36 -45.61 -10.37 11.84
N SER A 37 -46.67 -9.60 12.00
CA SER A 37 -46.68 -8.18 11.62
C SER A 37 -45.97 -7.36 12.70
N SER A 38 -44.65 -7.22 12.59
CA SER A 38 -43.95 -6.20 13.36
C SER A 38 -44.41 -4.83 12.88
N LYS A 39 -45.20 -4.14 13.72
CA LYS A 39 -45.47 -2.72 13.57
C LYS A 39 -44.17 -1.97 13.79
N ASP A 40 -43.72 -1.27 12.76
CA ASP A 40 -42.56 -0.38 12.80
C ASP A 40 -42.93 0.88 13.62
N ASP A 41 -42.66 0.88 14.93
CA ASP A 41 -42.90 2.02 15.79
C ASP A 41 -41.69 2.98 15.73
N GLY A 42 -41.90 4.11 15.03
CA GLY A 42 -40.82 4.99 14.55
C GLY A 42 -39.83 5.52 15.62
N THR A 43 -40.13 5.36 16.91
CA THR A 43 -39.24 5.58 18.06
C THR A 43 -37.84 4.98 17.85
N GLY A 44 -37.75 3.74 17.35
CA GLY A 44 -36.47 3.06 17.13
C GLY A 44 -35.56 3.77 16.12
N SER A 45 -36.14 4.27 15.02
CA SER A 45 -35.42 5.01 13.99
C SER A 45 -34.87 6.36 14.48
N ILE A 46 -35.59 7.04 15.38
CA ILE A 46 -35.22 8.33 15.94
C ILE A 46 -33.98 8.18 16.84
N VAL A 47 -33.94 7.14 17.69
CA VAL A 47 -32.78 6.87 18.56
C VAL A 47 -31.53 6.56 17.76
N LEU A 48 -31.61 5.69 16.74
CA LEU A 48 -30.49 5.38 15.86
C LEU A 48 -29.99 6.63 15.10
N THR A 49 -30.90 7.48 14.63
CA THR A 49 -30.55 8.74 13.96
C THR A 49 -29.84 9.71 14.90
N ALA A 50 -30.29 9.84 16.15
CA ALA A 50 -29.65 10.67 17.16
C ALA A 50 -28.23 10.18 17.52
N ILE A 51 -28.04 8.85 17.64
CA ILE A 51 -26.72 8.24 17.86
C ILE A 51 -25.78 8.53 16.68
N ALA A 52 -26.26 8.39 15.44
CA ALA A 52 -25.48 8.69 14.24
C ALA A 52 -25.05 10.17 14.17
N ILE A 53 -25.94 11.10 14.52
CA ILE A 53 -25.65 12.54 14.58
C ILE A 53 -24.59 12.83 15.66
N LEU A 54 -24.73 12.25 16.86
CA LEU A 54 -23.76 12.43 17.95
C LEU A 54 -22.39 11.86 17.58
N TYR A 55 -22.35 10.67 16.98
CA TYR A 55 -21.13 10.05 16.48
C TYR A 55 -20.44 10.96 15.44
N TYR A 56 -21.20 11.48 14.47
CA TYR A 56 -20.66 12.39 13.45
C TYR A 56 -20.15 13.72 14.04
N ALA A 57 -20.84 14.28 15.05
CA ALA A 57 -20.36 15.46 15.76
C ALA A 57 -19.03 15.19 16.50
N ILE A 58 -18.89 14.05 17.17
CA ILE A 58 -17.65 13.63 17.84
C ILE A 58 -16.53 13.42 16.82
N TYR A 59 -16.83 12.78 15.68
CA TYR A 59 -15.94 12.61 14.55
C TYR A 59 -15.38 13.96 14.07
N GLU A 60 -16.24 14.93 13.74
CA GLU A 60 -15.82 16.24 13.23
C GLU A 60 -15.02 17.03 14.27
N ILE A 61 -15.44 17.04 15.54
CA ILE A 61 -14.71 17.72 16.62
C ILE A 61 -13.30 17.14 16.76
N ARG A 62 -13.14 15.81 16.67
CA ARG A 62 -11.82 15.17 16.75
C ARG A 62 -10.99 15.44 15.50
N ARG A 63 -11.58 15.33 14.31
CA ARG A 63 -10.96 15.66 13.01
C ARG A 63 -10.37 17.07 13.03
N GLN A 64 -11.16 18.07 13.44
CA GLN A 64 -10.74 19.46 13.59
C GLN A 64 -9.64 19.66 14.64
N LYS A 65 -9.66 18.92 15.77
CA LYS A 65 -8.57 18.96 16.77
C LYS A 65 -7.26 18.44 16.19
N MET A 66 -7.31 17.34 15.43
CA MET A 66 -6.12 16.76 14.80
C MET A 66 -5.54 17.68 13.73
N LEU A 67 -6.36 18.24 12.83
CA LEU A 67 -5.89 19.21 11.82
C LEU A 67 -5.16 20.40 12.45
N LYS A 68 -5.69 20.94 13.55
CA LYS A 68 -5.05 22.02 14.32
C LYS A 68 -3.73 21.57 14.95
N LYS A 69 -3.67 20.37 15.51
CA LYS A 69 -2.46 19.79 16.11
C LYS A 69 -1.39 19.56 15.02
N ALA A 70 -1.72 18.85 13.94
CA ALA A 70 -0.83 18.57 12.82
C ALA A 70 -0.28 19.84 12.17
N LYS A 71 -1.09 20.89 12.01
CA LYS A 71 -0.60 22.21 11.55
C LYS A 71 0.43 22.82 12.49
N LYS A 72 0.25 22.70 13.82
CA LYS A 72 1.23 23.17 14.81
C LYS A 72 2.51 22.31 14.74
N ASP A 73 2.35 20.99 14.85
CA ASP A 73 3.46 20.04 14.86
C ASP A 73 4.33 20.16 13.59
N LEU A 74 3.70 20.36 12.42
CA LEU A 74 4.40 20.64 11.16
C LEU A 74 5.22 21.94 11.23
N ALA A 75 4.63 23.01 11.76
CA ALA A 75 5.29 24.31 11.90
C ALA A 75 6.42 24.29 12.95
N ASP A 76 6.35 23.38 13.92
CA ASP A 76 7.45 23.13 14.86
C ASP A 76 8.56 22.30 14.18
N ALA A 77 8.22 21.22 13.48
CA ALA A 77 9.19 20.34 12.80
C ALA A 77 9.93 21.04 11.63
N LEU A 78 9.26 21.94 10.91
CA LEU A 78 9.81 22.72 9.79
C LEU A 78 10.94 23.69 10.22
N LYS A 79 11.08 23.99 11.51
CA LYS A 79 12.15 24.86 12.03
C LYS A 79 13.53 24.21 11.89
N ASP A 80 13.58 22.91 12.13
CA ASP A 80 14.82 22.13 12.20
C ASP A 80 15.06 21.32 10.91
N ASP A 81 13.99 21.02 10.14
CA ASP A 81 14.10 20.25 8.91
C ASP A 81 13.13 20.69 7.81
N SER A 82 13.69 21.22 6.72
CA SER A 82 12.96 21.80 5.58
C SER A 82 12.15 20.77 4.77
N SER A 83 12.38 19.47 4.95
CA SER A 83 11.57 18.41 4.33
C SER A 83 10.15 18.34 4.89
N TRP A 84 9.86 18.96 6.04
CA TRP A 84 8.51 19.12 6.60
C TRP A 84 7.70 20.20 5.85
N ASN A 85 7.79 20.21 4.52
CA ASN A 85 7.07 21.10 3.63
C ASN A 85 5.72 20.49 3.23
N LEU A 86 4.61 21.15 3.60
CA LEU A 86 3.25 20.63 3.36
C LEU A 86 2.97 20.26 1.89
N ASP A 87 3.42 21.07 0.94
CA ASP A 87 3.13 20.84 -0.47
C ASP A 87 4.03 19.73 -1.04
N GLY A 88 5.27 19.61 -0.57
CA GLY A 88 6.11 18.44 -0.80
C GLY A 88 5.48 17.14 -0.27
N LEU A 89 4.94 17.14 0.95
CA LEU A 89 4.24 15.97 1.51
C LEU A 89 2.98 15.60 0.72
N LYS A 90 2.24 16.59 0.19
CA LYS A 90 1.08 16.36 -0.70
C LYS A 90 1.49 15.76 -2.04
N GLU A 91 2.53 16.27 -2.68
CA GLU A 91 2.98 15.71 -3.97
C GLU A 91 3.53 14.29 -3.80
N VAL A 92 4.31 14.01 -2.74
CA VAL A 92 4.70 12.64 -2.36
C VAL A 92 3.47 11.75 -2.13
N THR A 93 2.46 12.23 -1.40
CA THR A 93 1.24 11.45 -1.16
C THR A 93 0.51 11.14 -2.47
N LYS A 94 0.33 12.15 -3.34
CA LYS A 94 -0.40 12.06 -4.61
C LYS A 94 0.29 11.15 -5.61
N ASP A 95 1.61 11.25 -5.74
CA ASP A 95 2.43 10.39 -6.60
C ASP A 95 2.33 8.92 -6.16
N ILE A 96 2.54 8.64 -4.87
CA ILE A 96 2.45 7.29 -4.32
C ILE A 96 1.01 6.75 -4.35
N PHE A 97 0.00 7.59 -4.13
CA PHE A 97 -1.41 7.22 -4.28
C PHE A 97 -1.71 6.75 -5.70
N LEU A 98 -1.36 7.54 -6.73
CA LEU A 98 -1.66 7.18 -8.12
C LEU A 98 -0.94 5.89 -8.54
N LYS A 99 0.37 5.79 -8.25
CA LYS A 99 1.15 4.57 -8.51
C LYS A 99 0.57 3.34 -7.80
N TYR A 100 0.04 3.50 -6.58
CA TYR A 100 -0.60 2.41 -5.86
C TYR A 100 -1.89 1.93 -6.56
N GLN A 101 -2.73 2.85 -7.05
CA GLN A 101 -3.96 2.47 -7.76
C GLN A 101 -3.64 1.72 -9.06
N ASP A 102 -2.62 2.16 -9.82
CA ASP A 102 -2.18 1.48 -11.04
C ASP A 102 -1.65 0.07 -10.73
N ALA A 103 -0.72 -0.04 -9.77
CA ALA A 103 -0.16 -1.31 -9.31
C ALA A 103 -1.23 -2.29 -8.77
N TRP A 104 -2.27 -1.76 -8.12
CA TRP A 104 -3.41 -2.53 -7.63
C TRP A 104 -4.28 -3.07 -8.77
N MET A 105 -4.62 -2.24 -9.77
CA MET A 105 -5.36 -2.67 -10.97
C MET A 105 -4.59 -3.67 -11.84
N GLU A 106 -3.27 -3.54 -11.90
CA GLU A 106 -2.40 -4.51 -12.58
C GLU A 106 -2.21 -5.81 -11.79
N LYS A 107 -2.61 -5.84 -10.52
CA LYS A 107 -2.31 -6.91 -9.55
C LYS A 107 -0.81 -7.19 -9.43
N ASN A 108 0.01 -6.16 -9.61
CA ASN A 108 1.46 -6.22 -9.57
C ASN A 108 2.01 -5.10 -8.67
N LEU A 109 2.41 -5.45 -7.45
CA LEU A 109 2.92 -4.48 -6.48
C LEU A 109 4.44 -4.23 -6.60
N GLU A 110 5.20 -4.97 -7.41
CA GLU A 110 6.67 -4.77 -7.52
C GLU A 110 7.09 -3.31 -7.80
N PRO A 111 6.40 -2.52 -8.68
CA PRO A 111 6.72 -1.11 -8.89
C PRO A 111 6.59 -0.24 -7.63
N MET A 112 5.80 -0.68 -6.64
CA MET A 112 5.59 0.03 -5.37
C MET A 112 6.67 -0.25 -4.32
N ARG A 113 7.52 -1.26 -4.51
CA ARG A 113 8.52 -1.68 -3.52
C ARG A 113 9.47 -0.55 -3.04
N PRO A 114 9.95 0.39 -3.89
CA PRO A 114 10.76 1.53 -3.42
C PRO A 114 9.99 2.54 -2.56
N TYR A 115 8.66 2.58 -2.71
CA TYR A 115 7.78 3.61 -2.14
C TYR A 115 7.03 3.15 -0.89
N MET A 116 7.25 1.91 -0.44
CA MET A 116 6.61 1.31 0.72
C MET A 116 7.64 0.86 1.75
N THR A 117 7.21 0.67 2.99
CA THR A 117 7.95 -0.20 3.92
C THR A 117 7.74 -1.66 3.50
N ASP A 118 8.74 -2.51 3.63
CA ASP A 118 8.63 -3.97 3.41
C ASP A 118 7.51 -4.56 4.27
N PHE A 119 7.32 -4.04 5.48
CA PHE A 119 6.21 -4.41 6.35
C PHE A 119 4.84 -4.15 5.68
N TYR A 120 4.65 -3.00 5.06
CA TYR A 120 3.40 -2.68 4.37
C TYR A 120 3.27 -3.39 3.03
N TYR A 121 4.36 -3.51 2.28
CA TYR A 121 4.43 -4.24 1.02
C TYR A 121 3.97 -5.70 1.20
N GLN A 122 4.53 -6.41 2.19
CA GLN A 122 4.11 -7.78 2.53
C GLN A 122 2.63 -7.87 2.98
N LYS A 123 2.11 -6.83 3.66
CA LYS A 123 0.69 -6.74 4.02
C LYS A 123 -0.17 -6.57 2.77
N ALA A 124 0.20 -5.66 1.87
CA ALA A 124 -0.53 -5.37 0.64
C ALA A 124 -0.57 -6.60 -0.30
N GLN A 125 0.56 -7.30 -0.45
CA GLN A 125 0.62 -8.59 -1.18
C GLN A 125 -0.38 -9.62 -0.62
N LYS A 126 -0.50 -9.74 0.71
CA LYS A 126 -1.44 -10.69 1.34
C LYS A 126 -2.91 -10.31 1.11
N ILE A 127 -3.24 -9.02 1.09
CA ILE A 127 -4.61 -8.57 0.76
C ILE A 127 -4.90 -8.86 -0.72
N LEU A 128 -3.97 -8.50 -1.62
CA LEU A 128 -4.10 -8.74 -3.05
C LEU A 128 -4.21 -10.23 -3.41
N ALA A 129 -3.52 -11.10 -2.68
CA ALA A 129 -3.65 -12.56 -2.81
C ALA A 129 -5.01 -13.09 -2.31
N GLY A 130 -5.68 -12.37 -1.39
CA GLY A 130 -7.06 -12.64 -0.98
C GLY A 130 -8.08 -12.34 -2.09
N GLU A 131 -7.78 -11.39 -2.97
CA GLU A 131 -8.57 -11.03 -4.17
C GLU A 131 -8.25 -11.94 -5.37
N ALA A 132 -7.96 -13.22 -5.14
CA ALA A 132 -7.68 -14.19 -6.21
C ALA A 132 -8.91 -14.43 -7.11
N GLY A 133 -8.73 -14.35 -8.42
CA GLY A 133 -9.84 -14.48 -9.38
C GLY A 133 -10.74 -13.25 -9.49
N LEU A 134 -10.44 -12.18 -8.75
CA LEU A 134 -11.11 -10.89 -8.81
C LEU A 134 -10.16 -9.81 -9.32
N LYS A 135 -10.64 -8.91 -10.19
CA LYS A 135 -9.88 -7.76 -10.66
C LYS A 135 -10.67 -6.49 -10.40
N ASN A 136 -10.08 -5.59 -9.62
CA ASN A 136 -10.64 -4.27 -9.39
C ASN A 136 -10.32 -3.34 -10.57
N ILE A 137 -11.28 -2.47 -10.93
CA ILE A 137 -11.22 -1.57 -12.08
C ILE A 137 -11.55 -0.16 -11.59
N MET A 138 -10.53 0.71 -11.56
CA MET A 138 -10.68 2.11 -11.18
C MET A 138 -10.55 3.02 -12.40
N LYS A 139 -11.43 4.01 -12.53
CA LYS A 139 -11.42 4.97 -13.64
C LYS A 139 -11.81 6.37 -13.16
N ASN A 140 -11.43 7.40 -13.92
CA ASN A 140 -11.76 8.80 -13.62
C ASN A 140 -11.38 9.23 -12.20
N ILE A 141 -10.24 8.73 -11.71
CA ILE A 141 -9.74 9.00 -10.36
C ILE A 141 -9.48 10.50 -10.19
N ARG A 142 -10.09 11.10 -9.17
CA ARG A 142 -9.98 12.51 -8.82
C ARG A 142 -9.72 12.65 -7.33
N ILE A 143 -8.57 13.25 -6.99
CA ILE A 143 -8.30 13.73 -5.65
C ILE A 143 -9.03 15.08 -5.50
N ASN A 144 -10.02 15.13 -4.63
CA ASN A 144 -10.82 16.32 -4.39
C ASN A 144 -10.17 17.23 -3.33
N LYS A 145 -9.46 16.62 -2.37
CA LYS A 145 -8.83 17.32 -1.25
C LYS A 145 -7.76 16.43 -0.58
N MET A 146 -6.71 17.05 -0.05
CA MET A 146 -5.72 16.42 0.81
C MET A 146 -5.50 17.25 2.08
N GLU A 147 -5.59 16.62 3.26
CA GLU A 147 -5.43 17.26 4.57
C GLU A 147 -4.42 16.52 5.45
N LEU A 148 -3.48 17.25 6.03
CA LEU A 148 -2.46 16.69 6.92
C LEU A 148 -3.07 16.45 8.32
N MET A 149 -3.20 15.17 8.71
CA MET A 149 -3.94 14.74 9.89
C MET A 149 -3.09 14.49 11.12
N SER A 150 -1.83 14.12 10.93
CA SER A 150 -0.91 13.82 12.04
C SER A 150 0.53 14.00 11.58
N VAL A 151 1.38 14.43 12.51
CA VAL A 151 2.84 14.60 12.36
C VAL A 151 3.49 14.06 13.62
N ARG A 152 4.58 13.30 13.45
CA ARG A 152 5.51 12.92 14.49
C ARG A 152 6.92 13.16 13.98
N ASN A 153 7.63 14.08 14.61
CA ASN A 153 9.03 14.38 14.34
C ASN A 153 9.88 13.61 15.37
N TYR A 154 10.75 12.71 14.91
CA TYR A 154 11.57 11.85 15.75
C TYR A 154 13.05 12.29 15.71
N PRO A 155 13.80 12.16 16.82
CA PRO A 155 15.23 12.49 16.83
C PRO A 155 15.99 11.67 15.78
N GLY A 156 16.71 12.34 14.89
CA GLY A 156 17.49 11.70 13.82
C GLY A 156 16.75 11.50 12.49
N LYS A 157 15.51 12.01 12.34
CA LYS A 157 14.67 11.97 11.12
C LYS A 157 14.15 10.57 10.73
N ASP A 158 14.94 9.52 10.92
CA ASP A 158 14.45 8.16 10.76
C ASP A 158 13.31 7.88 11.74
N GLY A 159 12.22 7.32 11.21
CA GLY A 159 11.00 7.11 11.96
C GLY A 159 10.09 8.33 12.06
N ASP A 160 10.45 9.49 11.47
CA ASP A 160 9.50 10.57 11.23
C ASP A 160 8.23 10.02 10.58
N MET A 161 7.05 10.50 10.97
CA MET A 161 5.78 9.99 10.46
C MET A 161 4.81 11.12 10.13
N PHE A 162 4.07 10.95 9.04
CA PHE A 162 2.88 11.76 8.80
C PHE A 162 1.69 10.91 8.33
N ALA A 163 0.49 11.46 8.51
CA ALA A 163 -0.72 10.89 7.95
C ALA A 163 -1.44 11.94 7.11
N MET A 164 -1.72 11.62 5.85
CA MET A 164 -2.50 12.45 4.93
C MET A 164 -3.87 11.82 4.73
N GLU A 165 -4.94 12.59 4.97
CA GLU A 165 -6.29 12.27 4.53
C GLU A 165 -6.42 12.66 3.05
N ILE A 166 -6.91 11.73 2.23
CA ILE A 166 -7.24 11.93 0.83
C ILE A 166 -8.75 11.77 0.71
N GLU A 167 -9.46 12.85 0.38
CA GLU A 167 -10.86 12.77 -0.05
C GLU A 167 -10.87 12.81 -1.58
N GLY A 168 -11.57 11.87 -2.21
CA GLY A 168 -11.59 11.76 -3.66
C GLY A 168 -12.86 11.13 -4.22
N SER A 169 -12.85 10.93 -5.53
CA SER A 169 -13.91 10.22 -6.25
C SER A 169 -13.34 9.44 -7.43
N MET A 170 -13.93 8.29 -7.73
CA MET A 170 -13.56 7.44 -8.87
C MET A 170 -14.73 6.53 -9.26
N ILE A 171 -14.75 6.04 -10.49
CA ILE A 171 -15.54 4.86 -10.85
C ILE A 171 -14.76 3.67 -10.30
N ASP A 172 -15.37 2.88 -9.44
CA ASP A 172 -14.75 1.70 -8.82
C ASP A 172 -15.73 0.51 -8.89
N TYR A 173 -15.30 -0.56 -9.54
CA TYR A 173 -15.99 -1.84 -9.56
C TYR A 173 -15.01 -3.01 -9.72
N THR A 174 -15.41 -4.17 -9.21
CA THR A 174 -14.67 -5.42 -9.34
C THR A 174 -15.35 -6.35 -10.34
N ILE A 175 -14.54 -7.03 -11.17
CA ILE A 175 -14.96 -8.08 -12.10
C ILE A 175 -14.34 -9.42 -11.71
N ARG A 176 -14.95 -10.52 -12.16
CA ARG A 176 -14.32 -11.85 -12.13
C ARG A 176 -13.29 -11.94 -13.26
N GLU A 177 -12.11 -12.47 -12.96
CA GLU A 177 -11.03 -12.64 -13.95
C GLU A 177 -11.32 -13.76 -14.96
N SER A 178 -12.17 -14.73 -14.59
CA SER A 178 -12.52 -15.88 -15.43
C SER A 178 -13.32 -15.55 -16.68
N ASP A 179 -14.19 -14.53 -16.61
CA ASP A 179 -15.18 -14.22 -17.66
C ASP A 179 -15.45 -12.70 -17.83
N GLY A 180 -14.80 -11.84 -17.03
CA GLY A 180 -15.01 -10.39 -17.05
C GLY A 180 -16.36 -9.93 -16.49
N THR A 181 -17.17 -10.81 -15.90
CA THR A 181 -18.48 -10.46 -15.34
C THR A 181 -18.35 -9.56 -14.12
N PHE A 182 -19.34 -8.68 -13.93
CA PHE A 182 -19.38 -7.78 -12.77
C PHE A 182 -19.59 -8.58 -11.48
N ALA A 183 -18.74 -8.35 -10.48
CA ALA A 183 -18.82 -8.97 -9.16
C ALA A 183 -19.38 -8.00 -8.10
N SER A 184 -18.81 -6.81 -7.97
CA SER A 184 -19.17 -5.85 -6.91
C SER A 184 -18.74 -4.41 -7.24
N SER A 185 -19.18 -3.45 -6.42
CA SER A 185 -18.75 -2.05 -6.41
C SER A 185 -19.03 -1.47 -5.01
N PRO A 186 -18.32 -0.43 -4.55
CA PRO A 186 -18.70 0.34 -3.36
C PRO A 186 -20.07 1.04 -3.51
N THR A 187 -20.55 1.20 -4.75
CA THR A 187 -21.87 1.76 -5.04
C THR A 187 -22.96 0.81 -4.57
N TYR A 188 -23.90 1.28 -3.72
CA TYR A 188 -25.04 0.47 -3.32
C TYR A 188 -26.10 0.32 -4.44
N ARG A 189 -26.64 -0.89 -4.62
CA ARG A 189 -27.79 -1.19 -5.49
C ARG A 189 -29.08 -0.73 -4.84
N LYS A 190 -29.84 0.16 -5.50
CA LYS A 190 -31.10 0.70 -4.94
C LYS A 190 -32.15 -0.42 -4.83
N LYS A 191 -33.03 -0.34 -3.82
CA LYS A 191 -34.04 -1.38 -3.49
C LYS A 191 -34.87 -1.89 -4.68
N ASN A 192 -35.22 -1.01 -5.61
CA ASN A 192 -36.06 -1.30 -6.79
C ASN A 192 -35.28 -1.23 -8.12
N GLU A 193 -33.94 -1.25 -8.08
CA GLU A 193 -33.08 -1.20 -9.27
C GLU A 193 -32.77 -2.64 -9.73
N ASP A 194 -32.99 -2.93 -11.01
CA ASP A 194 -32.60 -4.21 -11.59
C ASP A 194 -31.06 -4.35 -11.63
N PHE A 195 -30.57 -5.59 -11.78
CA PHE A 195 -29.13 -5.84 -11.74
C PHE A 195 -28.37 -5.17 -12.88
N LYS A 196 -28.97 -5.00 -14.06
CA LYS A 196 -28.30 -4.42 -15.23
C LYS A 196 -28.20 -2.91 -15.11
N SER A 197 -29.24 -2.23 -14.64
CA SER A 197 -29.20 -0.82 -14.29
C SER A 197 -28.15 -0.54 -13.20
N TYR A 198 -28.10 -1.39 -12.17
CA TYR A 198 -27.08 -1.31 -11.13
C TYR A 198 -25.65 -1.49 -11.66
N GLU A 199 -25.39 -2.53 -12.45
CA GLU A 199 -24.09 -2.79 -13.08
C GLU A 199 -23.66 -1.60 -13.96
N ASN A 200 -24.55 -1.12 -14.84
CA ASN A 200 -24.26 0.02 -15.72
C ASN A 200 -23.87 1.25 -14.90
N ARG A 201 -24.59 1.49 -13.80
CA ARG A 201 -24.37 2.64 -12.93
C ARG A 201 -23.04 2.53 -12.17
N ALA A 202 -22.74 1.37 -11.59
CA ALA A 202 -21.46 1.08 -10.94
C ALA A 202 -20.24 1.20 -11.89
N LYS A 203 -20.45 0.98 -13.20
CA LYS A 203 -19.42 1.13 -14.24
C LYS A 203 -19.28 2.54 -14.83
N THR A 204 -20.13 3.50 -14.44
CA THR A 204 -20.20 4.85 -15.06
C THR A 204 -20.29 6.02 -14.08
N GLU A 205 -20.93 5.87 -12.92
CA GLU A 205 -20.96 6.87 -11.85
C GLU A 205 -19.71 6.78 -10.98
N THR A 206 -19.18 7.93 -10.53
CA THR A 206 -18.11 7.96 -9.54
C THR A 206 -18.66 7.82 -8.12
N SER A 207 -18.16 6.86 -7.35
CA SER A 207 -18.27 6.84 -5.89
C SER A 207 -17.30 7.87 -5.29
N SER A 208 -17.58 8.31 -4.06
CA SER A 208 -16.64 9.11 -3.25
C SER A 208 -15.92 8.20 -2.26
N PHE A 209 -14.66 8.52 -1.95
CA PHE A 209 -13.86 7.80 -0.97
C PHE A 209 -13.12 8.78 -0.04
N THR A 210 -12.78 8.29 1.15
CA THR A 210 -11.84 8.94 2.07
C THR A 210 -10.84 7.90 2.56
N GLU A 211 -9.56 8.14 2.37
CA GLU A 211 -8.48 7.25 2.82
C GLU A 211 -7.41 8.01 3.61
N TYR A 212 -6.74 7.32 4.53
CA TYR A 212 -5.66 7.87 5.35
C TYR A 212 -4.35 7.14 5.04
N TYR A 213 -3.46 7.81 4.31
CA TYR A 213 -2.14 7.30 3.93
C TYR A 213 -1.14 7.70 5.01
N ILE A 214 -0.48 6.70 5.60
CA ILE A 214 0.44 6.87 6.72
C ILE A 214 1.84 6.53 6.24
N PHE A 215 2.72 7.53 6.28
CA PHE A 215 4.09 7.44 5.82
C PHE A 215 5.05 7.37 7.01
N ILE A 216 6.17 6.69 6.80
CA ILE A 216 7.35 6.67 7.67
C ILE A 216 8.53 7.15 6.84
N ARG A 217 9.41 7.95 7.44
CA ARG A 217 10.70 8.29 6.85
C ARG A 217 11.75 7.26 7.21
N VAL A 218 12.46 6.80 6.20
CA VAL A 218 13.55 5.83 6.32
C VAL A 218 14.63 6.26 5.34
N ASP A 219 15.87 6.42 5.82
CA ASP A 219 17.01 6.83 5.00
C ASP A 219 16.69 8.11 4.20
N ASN A 220 16.19 9.11 4.91
CA ASN A 220 15.72 10.41 4.41
C ASN A 220 14.50 10.37 3.44
N THR A 221 13.96 9.19 3.12
CA THR A 221 12.90 8.99 2.11
C THR A 221 11.56 8.65 2.75
N TRP A 222 10.46 9.23 2.25
CA TRP A 222 9.11 8.92 2.70
C TRP A 222 8.58 7.62 2.07
N LYS A 223 8.34 6.60 2.89
CA LYS A 223 7.77 5.30 2.51
C LYS A 223 6.36 5.13 3.07
N LEU A 224 5.44 4.66 2.24
CA LEU A 224 4.07 4.30 2.64
C LEU A 224 4.09 3.07 3.55
N ASN A 225 3.56 3.23 4.76
CA ASN A 225 3.56 2.19 5.80
C ASN A 225 2.16 1.66 6.14
N ASN A 226 1.10 2.40 5.80
CA ASN A 226 -0.27 1.90 5.95
C ASN A 226 -1.28 2.77 5.17
N ILE A 227 -2.34 2.14 4.68
CA ILE A 227 -3.58 2.80 4.25
C ILE A 227 -4.69 2.38 5.22
N LYS A 228 -5.58 3.33 5.57
CA LYS A 228 -6.81 3.07 6.32
C LYS A 228 -7.99 3.72 5.61
N SER A 229 -9.05 2.96 5.36
CA SER A 229 -10.34 3.46 4.85
C SER A 229 -11.23 4.08 5.94
N GLU A 230 -10.96 3.78 7.21
CA GLU A 230 -11.73 4.29 8.35
C GLU A 230 -10.91 5.17 9.29
N PHE A 231 -11.54 6.24 9.78
CA PHE A 231 -10.99 7.08 10.83
C PHE A 231 -11.35 6.53 12.22
N SER A 232 -10.34 6.30 13.07
CA SER A 232 -10.61 5.95 14.46
C SER A 232 -10.87 7.20 15.31
N ILE A 233 -12.10 7.34 15.83
CA ILE A 233 -12.41 8.38 16.82
C ILE A 233 -11.74 8.16 18.19
N ILE A 234 -11.04 7.05 18.39
CA ILE A 234 -10.37 6.68 19.65
C ILE A 234 -8.85 6.78 19.51
N ARG A 235 -8.26 6.20 18.45
CA ARG A 235 -6.80 6.07 18.27
C ARG A 235 -6.22 7.22 17.44
N ASP A 236 -4.90 7.42 17.51
CA ASP A 236 -4.18 8.27 16.54
C ASP A 236 -4.29 7.65 15.14
N VAL A 237 -4.40 8.48 14.10
CA VAL A 237 -4.41 8.04 12.69
C VAL A 237 -3.16 7.23 12.40
N ILE A 238 -2.00 7.66 12.90
CA ILE A 238 -0.75 6.91 12.77
C ILE A 238 -0.86 5.57 13.50
N GLY A 239 -1.22 5.61 14.80
CA GLY A 239 -1.57 4.42 15.58
C GLY A 239 -0.42 3.43 15.81
N LEU A 240 0.83 3.88 15.68
CA LEU A 240 2.04 3.07 15.85
C LEU A 240 2.64 3.27 17.25
N SER A 241 3.12 2.18 17.88
CA SER A 241 3.91 2.21 19.12
C SER A 241 5.40 2.31 18.84
N GLU A 242 6.18 2.83 19.79
CA GLU A 242 7.64 2.88 19.73
C GLU A 242 8.30 1.52 19.44
N SER A 243 7.81 0.46 20.06
CA SER A 243 8.28 -0.91 19.83
C SER A 243 8.07 -1.36 18.38
N LYS A 244 6.92 -1.03 17.79
CA LYS A 244 6.60 -1.40 16.40
C LYS A 244 7.33 -0.52 15.40
N LEU A 245 7.56 0.76 15.72
CA LEU A 245 8.40 1.66 14.93
C LEU A 245 9.83 1.13 14.83
N LYS A 246 10.45 0.79 15.97
CA LYS A 246 11.80 0.20 16.00
C LYS A 246 11.90 -1.06 15.14
N GLN A 247 10.93 -1.98 15.26
CA GLN A 247 10.90 -3.20 14.43
C GLN A 247 10.83 -2.90 12.93
N ILE A 248 10.05 -1.89 12.51
CA ILE A 248 9.96 -1.51 11.09
C ILE A 248 11.30 -0.92 10.64
N LEU A 249 11.88 0.03 11.37
CA LEU A 249 13.16 0.65 11.00
C LEU A 249 14.31 -0.37 10.94
N GLU A 250 14.35 -1.34 11.86
CA GLU A 250 15.32 -2.43 11.85
C GLU A 250 15.15 -3.34 10.63
N GLN A 251 13.91 -3.69 10.27
CA GLN A 251 13.61 -4.47 9.06
C GLN A 251 14.09 -3.75 7.79
N GLU A 252 13.77 -2.46 7.63
CA GLU A 252 14.16 -1.70 6.44
C GLU A 252 15.69 -1.60 6.29
N LYS A 253 16.40 -1.33 7.39
CA LYS A 253 17.86 -1.19 7.37
C LYS A 253 18.57 -2.50 7.04
N ASN A 254 18.06 -3.61 7.57
CA ASN A 254 18.57 -4.95 7.24
C ASN A 254 18.27 -5.34 5.78
N SER A 255 17.11 -4.95 5.23
CA SER A 255 16.81 -5.14 3.81
C SER A 255 17.72 -4.33 2.90
N THR A 256 18.09 -3.10 3.28
CA THR A 256 19.05 -2.27 2.54
C THR A 256 20.46 -2.88 2.59
N SER A 257 20.97 -3.27 3.77
CA SER A 257 22.31 -3.86 3.89
C SER A 257 22.46 -5.18 3.13
N VAL A 258 21.42 -6.03 3.11
CA VAL A 258 21.43 -7.28 2.34
C VAL A 258 21.49 -7.01 0.83
N ASN A 259 20.88 -5.94 0.33
CA ASN A 259 21.00 -5.59 -1.09
C ASN A 259 22.41 -5.12 -1.46
N ASP A 260 23.08 -4.34 -0.60
CA ASP A 260 24.45 -3.88 -0.85
C ASP A 260 25.47 -5.05 -0.82
N ASP A 261 25.31 -6.00 0.11
CA ASP A 261 26.17 -7.19 0.22
C ASP A 261 26.00 -8.19 -0.94
N VAL A 262 24.79 -8.27 -1.53
CA VAL A 262 24.50 -9.18 -2.65
C VAL A 262 25.19 -8.73 -3.94
N PHE A 263 25.45 -7.44 -4.14
CA PHE A 263 26.20 -6.94 -5.31
C PHE A 263 27.73 -7.09 -5.20
N TYR A 264 28.27 -7.41 -4.02
CA TYR A 264 29.70 -7.77 -3.85
C TYR A 264 29.95 -9.28 -3.69
N ASN A 265 28.92 -10.12 -3.74
CA ASN A 265 29.05 -11.57 -3.80
C ASN A 265 28.30 -12.21 -4.97
N THR A 266 28.42 -11.62 -6.16
CA THR A 266 28.17 -12.37 -7.40
C THR A 266 29.18 -13.52 -7.48
N SER A 267 28.69 -14.76 -7.32
CA SER A 267 29.46 -16.00 -7.23
C SER A 267 30.14 -16.45 -8.55
N VAL A 268 30.45 -15.49 -9.42
CA VAL A 268 31.11 -15.67 -10.72
C VAL A 268 32.64 -15.67 -10.59
N ASP A 269 33.22 -14.83 -9.72
CA ASP A 269 34.68 -14.64 -9.66
C ASP A 269 35.48 -15.76 -8.97
N LYS A 270 34.84 -16.57 -8.12
CA LYS A 270 35.51 -17.75 -7.50
C LYS A 270 35.64 -18.93 -8.47
N ASN A 271 34.72 -19.09 -9.42
CA ASN A 271 34.84 -20.12 -10.44
C ASN A 271 35.80 -19.71 -11.56
N ILE A 272 35.79 -18.46 -12.01
CA ILE A 272 36.73 -18.00 -13.05
C ILE A 272 38.18 -18.18 -12.59
N LYS A 273 38.56 -17.74 -11.38
CA LYS A 273 39.95 -17.95 -10.87
C LYS A 273 40.35 -19.42 -10.77
N ASN A 274 39.47 -20.31 -10.32
CA ASN A 274 39.76 -21.74 -10.23
C ASN A 274 39.82 -22.43 -11.61
N GLN A 275 39.06 -21.95 -12.60
CA GLN A 275 39.05 -22.49 -13.95
C GLN A 275 40.26 -22.00 -14.76
N THR A 276 40.68 -20.74 -14.60
CA THR A 276 41.93 -20.22 -15.17
C THR A 276 43.16 -20.90 -14.57
N ALA A 277 43.18 -21.17 -13.25
CA ALA A 277 44.29 -21.89 -12.60
C ALA A 277 44.42 -23.33 -13.14
N ARG A 278 43.34 -24.11 -13.16
CA ARG A 278 43.37 -25.50 -13.68
C ARG A 278 43.75 -25.57 -15.16
N ASN A 279 43.28 -24.63 -15.98
CA ASN A 279 43.62 -24.56 -17.40
C ASN A 279 45.08 -24.11 -17.65
N ALA A 280 45.74 -23.48 -16.68
CA ALA A 280 47.17 -23.16 -16.77
C ALA A 280 48.04 -24.39 -16.48
N ASP A 281 47.72 -25.13 -15.41
CA ASP A 281 48.46 -26.34 -15.01
C ASP A 281 48.36 -27.45 -16.07
N GLU A 282 47.16 -27.74 -16.60
CA GLU A 282 46.99 -28.75 -17.65
C GLU A 282 47.80 -28.44 -18.93
N ASN A 283 47.98 -27.17 -19.27
CA ASN A 283 48.77 -26.76 -20.43
C ASN A 283 50.29 -26.85 -20.16
N GLN A 284 50.75 -26.55 -18.93
CA GLN A 284 52.14 -26.79 -18.55
C GLN A 284 52.49 -28.29 -18.58
N GLU A 285 51.61 -29.15 -18.07
CA GLU A 285 51.86 -30.60 -18.01
C GLU A 285 51.90 -31.23 -19.41
N LYS A 286 50.96 -30.87 -20.30
CA LYS A 286 50.97 -31.30 -21.71
C LYS A 286 52.19 -30.77 -22.48
N SER A 287 52.69 -29.56 -22.18
CA SER A 287 53.92 -29.01 -22.78
C SER A 287 55.22 -29.68 -22.30
N SER A 288 55.15 -30.34 -21.14
CA SER A 288 56.28 -31.00 -20.49
C SER A 288 56.41 -32.46 -20.92
N GLN A 289 55.28 -33.15 -21.15
CA GLN A 289 55.29 -34.52 -21.68
C GLN A 289 55.69 -34.57 -23.17
N LYS A 290 55.32 -33.57 -23.99
CA LYS A 290 55.72 -33.52 -25.41
C LYS A 290 57.23 -33.33 -25.64
N ARG A 291 57.97 -32.81 -24.66
CA ARG A 291 59.42 -32.53 -24.76
C ARG A 291 60.36 -33.69 -24.37
N LYS A 292 59.83 -34.89 -24.09
CA LYS A 292 60.66 -36.06 -23.71
C LYS A 292 60.92 -37.07 -24.84
N ASN A 293 60.28 -36.92 -26.01
CA ASN A 293 60.27 -37.93 -27.07
C ASN A 293 60.72 -37.42 -28.46
N GLU A 294 61.77 -36.59 -28.53
CA GLU A 294 62.46 -36.26 -29.78
C GLU A 294 63.95 -36.62 -29.69
N PRO A 295 64.55 -37.26 -30.71
CA PRO A 295 65.94 -37.68 -30.68
C PRO A 295 66.90 -36.51 -30.91
N ILE A 296 68.05 -36.55 -30.24
CA ILE A 296 69.13 -35.57 -30.38
C ILE A 296 69.76 -35.72 -31.78
N ASN A 297 69.83 -34.63 -32.53
CA ASN A 297 70.64 -34.54 -33.75
C ASN A 297 71.68 -33.43 -33.56
N GLU A 298 72.93 -33.72 -33.88
CA GLU A 298 74.06 -32.80 -33.74
C GLU A 298 74.10 -31.79 -34.89
N GLN A 299 74.34 -30.50 -34.61
CA GLN A 299 75.21 -29.67 -35.47
C GLN A 299 75.66 -28.34 -34.84
N GLU A 300 76.98 -28.24 -34.68
CA GLU A 300 77.90 -27.11 -34.91
C GLU A 300 77.64 -25.71 -34.29
N ASN A 301 78.54 -25.39 -33.35
CA ASN A 301 78.97 -24.06 -32.89
C ASN A 301 79.90 -23.39 -33.94
N PRO A 302 79.90 -22.05 -34.13
CA PRO A 302 81.08 -21.32 -33.64
C PRO A 302 80.84 -19.84 -33.21
N PHE A 303 81.39 -19.46 -32.05
CA PHE A 303 82.18 -18.24 -31.74
C PHE A 303 82.48 -18.19 -30.21
N PHE A 304 83.57 -17.64 -29.66
CA PHE A 304 84.89 -17.21 -30.19
C PHE A 304 85.94 -17.40 -29.02
N PRO A 305 87.19 -16.85 -28.97
CA PRO A 305 88.34 -17.74 -28.70
C PRO A 305 89.35 -17.33 -27.60
N LYS A 306 90.30 -18.26 -27.37
CA LYS A 306 91.58 -18.19 -26.63
C LYS A 306 91.52 -18.20 -25.11
#